data_AF-A0A133Q982-F1
#
_entry.id   AF-A0A133Q982-F1
#
_cell.length_a   1.000
_cell.length_b   1.000
_cell.length_c   1.000
_cell.angle_alpha   90.00
_cell.angle_beta   90.00
_cell.angle_gamma   90.00
#
_symmetry.space_group_name_H-M   'P 1'
#
loop_
_entity.id
_entity.type
_entity.pdbx_description
1 polymer ?
#
loop_
_entity_poly.entity_id
_entity_poly.type
_entity_poly.pdbx_seq_one_letter_code
_entity_poly.pdbx_strand_id
1 'polypeptide(L)'
;MIWKEKYNYLIYITNKSKIMKRKVYTSILFSLATLTATAQTQEIEVLEYHPAPGQFVNTLPNADETTTHEEVCQRATKNLNNKEMVHLGTYGGYVTVKFDHPVQNKKGSDLRILGNGFYANADPVYGKETIGGSIEPGIVYVGVGDNVETAQWYELAGSEYYRGRQIFDFTITYHKPTAESGEHNQEWSTYDNYIKWEATWTENGVQRDSTGYHMKNSFHAQTYWPYWEKGETMTFSGSKLPNNAIDQSHVGRYWVQYRYSKDSYGYVDGSTNEEDAATFDLDWAVDKNGKHVDLTEVNFIKVYTGIFQYCGWLGETSTEVAGFEDLHLIPGYDDNPIIIPTSITAPQAERKYDGAFYDLTGRKVEHPKRGIYIQNGKKIVIK
;
A
#
# COMPACT_ATOMS: atom_id res chain seq x y z
N MET A 1 19.90 15.88 -55.29
CA MET A 1 20.28 16.38 -53.96
C MET A 1 19.44 17.61 -53.66
N ILE A 2 18.54 17.49 -52.66
CA ILE A 2 17.97 18.58 -51.84
C ILE A 2 16.98 19.60 -52.48
N TRP A 3 15.71 19.43 -52.06
CA TRP A 3 14.66 20.39 -51.63
C TRP A 3 14.17 21.59 -52.48
N LYS A 4 12.87 21.48 -52.81
CA LYS A 4 11.71 22.40 -52.63
C LYS A 4 11.94 23.90 -52.46
N GLU A 5 11.25 24.68 -53.29
CA GLU A 5 10.39 25.82 -52.89
C GLU A 5 9.45 26.24 -54.05
N LYS A 6 8.14 26.43 -53.79
CA LYS A 6 7.30 27.42 -54.49
C LYS A 6 5.89 27.63 -53.88
N TYR A 7 5.74 28.81 -53.26
CA TYR A 7 4.68 29.84 -53.36
C TYR A 7 3.17 29.53 -53.50
N ASN A 8 2.44 30.25 -52.63
CA ASN A 8 1.02 30.67 -52.60
C ASN A 8 0.39 31.11 -53.95
N TYR A 9 -0.94 30.98 -54.06
CA TYR A 9 -1.83 32.06 -54.54
C TYR A 9 -3.26 31.94 -53.97
N LEU A 10 -3.73 33.02 -53.33
CA LEU A 10 -5.12 33.39 -53.02
C LEU A 10 -5.83 33.90 -54.28
N ILE A 11 -7.14 33.63 -54.47
CA ILE A 11 -8.13 34.62 -55.00
C ILE A 11 -9.54 34.39 -54.40
N TYR A 12 -10.18 35.52 -54.09
CA TYR A 12 -11.46 35.85 -53.45
C TYR A 12 -12.75 35.44 -54.21
N ILE A 13 -13.92 35.51 -53.52
CA ILE A 13 -15.11 36.29 -53.91
C ILE A 13 -16.02 36.52 -52.67
N THR A 14 -16.63 37.71 -52.61
CA THR A 14 -17.32 38.36 -51.48
C THR A 14 -18.85 38.36 -51.57
N ASN A 15 -19.47 38.63 -50.40
CA ASN A 15 -20.57 39.60 -50.17
C ASN A 15 -22.03 39.09 -50.02
N LYS A 16 -22.66 39.27 -48.84
CA LYS A 16 -23.60 40.38 -48.57
C LYS A 16 -24.25 40.35 -47.17
N SER A 17 -24.42 41.57 -46.66
CA SER A 17 -24.91 42.04 -45.36
C SER A 17 -26.42 41.91 -45.07
N LYS A 18 -26.81 41.91 -43.79
CA LYS A 18 -27.95 42.71 -43.29
C LYS A 18 -27.84 42.99 -41.77
N ILE A 19 -27.97 44.28 -41.43
CA ILE A 19 -27.94 44.87 -40.08
C ILE A 19 -29.39 44.93 -39.54
N MET A 20 -29.57 44.72 -38.22
CA MET A 20 -30.72 45.28 -37.49
C MET A 20 -30.30 45.67 -36.06
N LYS A 21 -30.42 46.97 -35.75
CA LYS A 21 -30.27 47.54 -34.40
C LYS A 21 -31.64 47.55 -33.71
N ARG A 22 -31.71 47.20 -32.42
CA ARG A 22 -32.81 47.58 -31.51
C ARG A 22 -32.26 48.00 -30.15
N LYS A 23 -32.83 49.07 -29.60
CA LYS A 23 -32.40 49.82 -28.41
C LYS A 23 -32.93 49.20 -27.11
N VAL A 24 -32.04 49.13 -26.10
CA VAL A 24 -32.13 49.54 -24.67
C VAL A 24 -33.34 49.08 -23.84
N TYR A 25 -33.11 48.48 -22.65
CA TYR A 25 -33.46 49.03 -21.33
C TYR A 25 -32.78 48.24 -20.17
N THR A 26 -32.56 48.99 -19.10
CA THR A 26 -31.73 48.83 -17.91
C THR A 26 -32.25 47.81 -16.90
N SER A 27 -31.36 47.08 -16.22
CA SER A 27 -31.60 46.62 -14.83
C SER A 27 -30.29 46.28 -14.10
N ILE A 28 -30.26 46.73 -12.86
CA ILE A 28 -29.17 46.85 -11.90
C ILE A 28 -28.96 45.54 -11.13
N LEU A 29 -27.69 45.26 -10.80
CA LEU A 29 -27.14 44.34 -9.77
C LEU A 29 -27.85 43.02 -9.45
N PHE A 30 -27.15 41.91 -9.73
CA PHE A 30 -26.86 40.90 -8.70
C PHE A 30 -25.40 40.49 -8.85
N SER A 31 -24.56 40.94 -7.92
CA SER A 31 -23.24 40.37 -7.69
C SER A 31 -23.42 38.92 -7.25
N LEU A 32 -23.34 37.96 -8.18
CA LEU A 32 -22.92 36.62 -7.82
C LEU A 32 -21.44 36.73 -7.44
N ALA A 33 -21.18 36.91 -6.15
CA ALA A 33 -19.96 36.36 -5.58
C ALA A 33 -20.07 34.85 -5.78
N THR A 34 -19.50 34.35 -6.88
CA THR A 34 -19.11 32.95 -6.94
C THR A 34 -18.10 32.78 -5.83
N LEU A 35 -18.55 32.31 -4.66
CA LEU A 35 -17.71 31.54 -3.77
C LEU A 35 -17.30 30.32 -4.60
N THR A 36 -16.22 30.46 -5.35
CA THR A 36 -15.36 29.32 -5.59
C THR A 36 -14.95 28.89 -4.20
N ALA A 37 -15.59 27.85 -3.67
CA ALA A 37 -15.05 27.13 -2.54
C ALA A 37 -13.66 26.71 -2.99
N THR A 38 -12.65 27.46 -2.56
CA THR A 38 -11.28 26.98 -2.66
C THR A 38 -11.29 25.71 -1.83
N ALA A 39 -11.13 24.56 -2.49
CA ALA A 39 -10.87 23.32 -1.77
C ALA A 39 -9.77 23.65 -0.75
N GLN A 40 -10.01 23.32 0.51
CA GLN A 40 -8.97 23.48 1.51
C GLN A 40 -7.81 22.62 1.04
N THR A 41 -6.69 23.28 0.72
CA THR A 41 -5.48 22.58 0.30
C THR A 41 -4.87 21.98 1.55
N GLN A 42 -4.65 20.67 1.50
CA GLN A 42 -3.82 19.96 2.46
C GLN A 42 -2.36 19.96 1.98
N GLU A 43 -1.44 20.00 2.93
CA GLU A 43 -0.04 19.64 2.70
C GLU A 43 0.36 18.54 3.69
N ILE A 44 1.23 17.65 3.24
CA ILE A 44 1.88 16.67 4.12
C ILE A 44 3.36 16.99 4.26
N GLU A 45 3.95 16.56 5.38
CA GLU A 45 5.39 16.56 5.63
C GLU A 45 5.83 15.13 5.98
N VAL A 46 6.87 14.64 5.31
CA VAL A 46 7.53 13.38 5.65
C VAL A 46 8.51 13.62 6.79
N LEU A 47 8.24 12.96 7.92
CA LEU A 47 9.04 13.08 9.15
C LEU A 47 10.11 11.99 9.22
N GLU A 48 9.77 10.77 8.78
CA GLU A 48 10.68 9.64 8.74
C GLU A 48 10.57 8.95 7.39
N TYR A 49 11.71 8.64 6.76
CA TYR A 49 11.78 7.78 5.58
C TYR A 49 12.89 6.75 5.73
N HIS A 50 12.48 5.50 5.97
CA HIS A 50 13.37 4.37 6.23
C HIS A 50 12.93 3.18 5.38
N PRO A 51 13.14 3.22 4.05
CA PRO A 51 12.87 2.08 3.20
C PRO A 51 13.80 0.92 3.58
N ALA A 52 13.28 -0.30 3.53
CA ALA A 52 14.09 -1.50 3.62
C ALA A 52 14.82 -1.70 2.29
N PRO A 53 15.81 -2.61 2.20
CA PRO A 53 16.53 -2.81 0.94
C PRO A 53 15.59 -3.16 -0.23
N GLY A 54 15.81 -2.56 -1.39
CA GLY A 54 14.93 -2.77 -2.54
C GLY A 54 15.48 -2.22 -3.86
N GLN A 55 14.91 -2.70 -4.96
CA GLN A 55 15.39 -2.46 -6.33
C GLN A 55 15.14 -1.03 -6.82
N PHE A 56 14.31 -0.24 -6.13
CA PHE A 56 14.11 1.18 -6.41
C PHE A 56 14.61 2.11 -5.30
N VAL A 57 15.18 1.56 -4.23
CA VAL A 57 15.87 2.36 -3.20
C VAL A 57 16.97 3.20 -3.87
N ASN A 58 17.11 4.45 -3.42
CA ASN A 58 17.96 5.49 -3.99
C ASN A 58 17.55 6.00 -5.39
N THR A 59 16.43 5.53 -5.95
CA THR A 59 15.87 6.05 -7.22
C THR A 59 14.51 6.71 -7.03
N LEU A 60 13.71 6.23 -6.07
CA LEU A 60 12.36 6.73 -5.77
C LEU A 60 12.19 6.97 -4.25
N PRO A 61 12.54 8.16 -3.73
CA PRO A 61 13.17 9.29 -4.44
C PRO A 61 14.67 9.05 -4.72
N ASN A 62 15.22 9.83 -5.64
CA ASN A 62 16.64 9.74 -5.98
C ASN A 62 17.52 10.17 -4.80
N ALA A 63 18.59 9.40 -4.55
CA ALA A 63 19.60 9.69 -3.55
C ALA A 63 20.98 9.20 -4.01
N ASP A 64 22.02 9.76 -3.42
CA ASP A 64 23.41 9.38 -3.60
C ASP A 64 24.14 9.33 -2.24
N GLU A 65 25.42 8.97 -2.24
CA GLU A 65 26.27 8.84 -1.05
C GLU A 65 26.37 10.11 -0.19
N THR A 66 26.03 11.27 -0.74
CA THR A 66 26.06 12.56 -0.03
C THR A 66 24.70 12.99 0.51
N THR A 67 23.62 12.35 0.06
CA THR A 67 22.26 12.65 0.45
C THR A 67 22.04 12.32 1.92
N THR A 68 21.56 13.30 2.69
CA THR A 68 21.18 13.14 4.10
C THR A 68 19.74 12.63 4.24
N HIS A 69 19.40 12.14 5.45
CA HIS A 69 18.03 11.73 5.78
C HIS A 69 17.04 12.90 5.67
N GLU A 70 17.43 14.10 6.11
CA GLU A 70 16.59 15.30 5.99
C GLU A 70 16.29 15.64 4.52
N GLU A 71 17.30 15.61 3.65
CA GLU A 71 17.12 15.89 2.22
C GLU A 71 16.24 14.86 1.52
N VAL A 72 16.37 13.57 1.86
CA VAL A 72 15.50 12.55 1.27
C VAL A 72 14.06 12.65 1.78
N CYS A 73 13.85 13.02 3.05
CA CYS A 73 12.52 13.33 3.59
C CYS A 73 11.90 14.54 2.88
N GLN A 74 12.67 15.60 2.61
CA GLN A 74 12.19 16.74 1.82
C GLN A 74 11.82 16.35 0.38
N ARG A 75 12.61 15.49 -0.26
CA ARG A 75 12.27 14.94 -1.60
C ARG A 75 11.02 14.08 -1.56
N ALA A 76 10.90 13.18 -0.58
CA ALA A 76 9.71 12.37 -0.37
C ALA A 76 8.46 13.23 -0.11
N THR A 77 8.59 14.28 0.71
CA THR A 77 7.54 15.28 0.95
C THR A 77 7.07 15.91 -0.35
N LYS A 78 8.00 16.36 -1.19
CA LYS A 78 7.68 16.95 -2.49
C LYS A 78 6.99 15.94 -3.41
N ASN A 79 7.49 14.71 -3.49
CA ASN A 79 6.91 13.67 -4.34
C ASN A 79 5.45 13.43 -3.95
N LEU A 80 5.20 13.14 -2.67
CA LEU A 80 3.87 12.79 -2.17
C LEU A 80 2.85 13.92 -2.30
N ASN A 81 3.25 15.19 -2.08
CA ASN A 81 2.37 16.34 -2.34
C ASN A 81 2.05 16.53 -3.83
N ASN A 82 2.92 16.06 -4.74
CA ASN A 82 2.70 16.10 -6.19
C ASN A 82 2.07 14.83 -6.76
N LYS A 83 1.65 13.89 -5.90
CA LYS A 83 1.15 12.57 -6.31
C LYS A 83 2.19 11.71 -7.05
N GLU A 84 3.46 11.91 -6.73
CA GLU A 84 4.59 11.11 -7.19
C GLU A 84 5.00 10.11 -6.10
N MET A 85 5.50 8.95 -6.53
CA MET A 85 5.72 7.82 -5.63
C MET A 85 7.01 7.94 -4.80
N VAL A 86 6.98 7.27 -3.65
CA VAL A 86 8.15 6.82 -2.89
C VAL A 86 8.07 5.30 -2.76
N HIS A 87 9.23 4.63 -2.79
CA HIS A 87 9.34 3.18 -2.74
C HIS A 87 9.85 2.72 -1.37
N LEU A 88 9.08 1.87 -0.68
CA LEU A 88 9.41 1.45 0.68
C LEU A 88 10.37 0.25 0.75
N GLY A 89 10.67 -0.40 -0.38
CA GLY A 89 11.47 -1.62 -0.41
C GLY A 89 10.76 -2.82 0.19
N THR A 90 11.54 -3.84 0.56
CA THR A 90 11.01 -5.09 1.14
C THR A 90 10.35 -4.89 2.51
N TYR A 91 9.95 -5.97 3.17
CA TYR A 91 9.24 -5.93 4.46
C TYR A 91 9.86 -4.95 5.47
N GLY A 92 8.99 -4.17 6.09
CA GLY A 92 9.32 -3.31 7.23
C GLY A 92 9.74 -1.90 6.83
N GLY A 93 10.16 -1.68 5.60
CA GLY A 93 10.48 -0.34 5.11
C GLY A 93 9.27 0.58 5.17
N TYR A 94 9.46 1.84 5.59
CA TYR A 94 8.35 2.70 5.95
C TYR A 94 8.55 4.18 5.67
N VAL A 95 7.42 4.89 5.64
CA VAL A 95 7.33 6.35 5.65
C VAL A 95 6.38 6.80 6.75
N THR A 96 6.78 7.83 7.52
CA THR A 96 5.93 8.51 8.50
C THR A 96 5.66 9.93 8.03
N VAL A 97 4.40 10.34 8.00
CA VAL A 97 3.98 11.67 7.62
C VAL A 97 3.12 12.33 8.70
N LYS A 98 3.06 13.66 8.67
CA LYS A 98 1.97 14.44 9.26
C LYS A 98 1.31 15.29 8.20
N PHE A 99 0.02 15.57 8.39
CA PHE A 99 -0.66 16.63 7.67
C PHE A 99 -0.35 17.99 8.34
N ASP A 100 -0.64 19.08 7.65
CA ASP A 100 -0.62 20.44 8.21
C ASP A 100 -1.73 20.69 9.25
N HIS A 101 -2.59 19.69 9.50
CA HIS A 101 -3.63 19.64 10.51
C HIS A 101 -3.82 18.19 11.04
N PRO A 102 -4.40 17.99 12.24
CA PRO A 102 -4.84 16.67 12.66
C PRO A 102 -6.01 16.17 11.81
N VAL A 103 -5.95 14.91 11.40
CA VAL A 103 -7.02 14.25 10.65
C VAL A 103 -8.09 13.82 11.64
N GLN A 104 -9.31 14.31 11.46
CA GLN A 104 -10.44 14.03 12.37
C GLN A 104 -11.03 12.66 12.05
N ASN A 105 -11.41 11.91 13.09
CA ASN A 105 -12.26 10.72 12.92
C ASN A 105 -13.72 11.18 12.82
N LYS A 106 -14.33 10.98 11.64
CA LYS A 106 -15.75 11.23 11.41
C LYS A 106 -16.41 9.97 10.86
N LYS A 107 -17.66 10.10 10.44
CA LYS A 107 -18.41 8.97 9.90
C LYS A 107 -17.80 8.49 8.59
N GLY A 108 -17.41 7.22 8.53
CA GLY A 108 -16.90 6.56 7.33
C GLY A 108 -15.40 6.77 7.17
N SER A 109 -14.84 6.48 5.99
CA SER A 109 -13.41 6.66 5.78
C SER A 109 -12.97 8.11 5.91
N ASP A 110 -11.86 8.34 6.59
CA ASP A 110 -11.27 9.65 6.84
C ASP A 110 -10.12 9.95 5.89
N LEU A 111 -9.42 8.91 5.44
CA LEU A 111 -8.21 9.02 4.63
C LEU A 111 -8.35 8.27 3.30
N ARG A 112 -7.68 8.77 2.27
CA ARG A 112 -7.26 7.96 1.12
C ARG A 112 -5.75 8.00 1.03
N ILE A 113 -5.13 6.83 0.90
CA ILE A 113 -3.68 6.72 0.76
C ILE A 113 -3.41 6.07 -0.60
N LEU A 114 -2.72 6.81 -1.45
CA LEU A 114 -2.49 6.45 -2.84
C LEU A 114 -1.28 5.53 -2.95
N GLY A 115 -1.36 4.53 -3.82
CA GLY A 115 -0.25 3.65 -4.22
C GLY A 115 -0.13 3.61 -5.74
N ASN A 116 0.38 2.50 -6.27
CA ASN A 116 0.52 2.26 -7.71
C ASN A 116 -0.24 1.03 -8.22
N GLY A 117 -0.98 0.38 -7.32
CA GLY A 117 -1.65 -0.89 -7.54
C GLY A 117 -2.55 -0.88 -8.77
N PHE A 118 -2.45 -1.93 -9.56
CA PHE A 118 -3.24 -2.08 -10.77
C PHE A 118 -3.60 -3.54 -11.03
N TYR A 119 -4.71 -3.73 -11.75
CA TYR A 119 -5.15 -5.05 -12.17
C TYR A 119 -4.67 -5.39 -13.57
N ALA A 120 -4.34 -6.66 -13.78
CA ALA A 120 -4.13 -7.21 -15.10
C ALA A 120 -5.42 -7.14 -15.92
N ASN A 121 -5.32 -7.14 -17.26
CA ASN A 121 -6.52 -7.24 -18.09
C ASN A 121 -7.18 -8.63 -18.00
N ALA A 122 -6.38 -9.67 -17.75
CA ALA A 122 -6.82 -10.99 -17.37
C ALA A 122 -5.67 -11.77 -16.71
N ASP A 123 -6.00 -12.77 -15.88
CA ASP A 123 -5.01 -13.64 -15.25
C ASP A 123 -5.42 -15.14 -15.31
N PRO A 124 -4.50 -16.08 -15.05
CA PRO A 124 -4.79 -17.52 -15.12
C PRO A 124 -5.79 -18.06 -14.08
N VAL A 125 -6.00 -17.37 -12.96
CA VAL A 125 -6.86 -17.81 -11.85
C VAL A 125 -8.28 -17.29 -12.01
N TYR A 126 -8.47 -16.00 -12.29
CA TYR A 126 -9.80 -15.37 -12.32
C TYR A 126 -10.23 -14.88 -13.71
N GLY A 127 -9.38 -15.00 -14.72
CA GLY A 127 -9.69 -14.57 -16.08
C GLY A 127 -9.95 -13.06 -16.12
N LYS A 128 -11.07 -12.63 -16.72
CA LYS A 128 -11.42 -11.20 -16.85
C LYS A 128 -11.96 -10.56 -15.56
N GLU A 129 -12.42 -11.38 -14.62
CA GLU A 129 -12.91 -10.91 -13.31
C GLU A 129 -11.76 -10.81 -12.31
N THR A 130 -10.58 -10.45 -12.81
CA THR A 130 -9.35 -10.54 -12.03
C THR A 130 -9.34 -9.60 -10.86
N ILE A 131 -8.73 -10.08 -9.77
CA ILE A 131 -8.29 -9.27 -8.63
C ILE A 131 -6.76 -9.30 -8.52
N GLY A 132 -6.08 -9.72 -9.58
CA GLY A 132 -4.62 -9.84 -9.66
C GLY A 132 -4.01 -8.86 -10.65
N GLY A 133 -2.73 -8.57 -10.46
CA GLY A 133 -1.95 -7.61 -11.23
C GLY A 133 -0.66 -7.29 -10.47
N SER A 134 -0.44 -6.00 -10.20
CA SER A 134 0.56 -5.51 -9.25
C SER A 134 -0.17 -5.01 -8.01
N ILE A 135 -0.03 -5.75 -6.91
CA ILE A 135 -0.77 -5.51 -5.66
C ILE A 135 0.21 -5.78 -4.52
N GLU A 136 0.67 -4.71 -3.86
CA GLU A 136 1.86 -4.74 -2.99
C GLU A 136 1.52 -4.18 -1.60
N PRO A 137 0.66 -4.88 -0.84
CA PRO A 137 -0.09 -4.30 0.26
C PRO A 137 0.80 -3.78 1.41
N GLY A 138 0.62 -2.50 1.73
CA GLY A 138 1.20 -1.82 2.88
C GLY A 138 0.24 -1.74 4.06
N ILE A 139 0.76 -1.92 5.28
CA ILE A 139 -0.02 -1.76 6.51
C ILE A 139 0.08 -0.31 6.98
N VAL A 140 -1.02 0.21 7.53
CA VAL A 140 -1.13 1.57 8.05
C VAL A 140 -1.18 1.57 9.58
N TYR A 141 -0.33 2.37 10.18
CA TYR A 141 -0.44 2.80 11.57
C TYR A 141 -0.82 4.28 11.63
N VAL A 142 -1.62 4.65 12.62
CA VAL A 142 -1.95 6.04 12.93
C VAL A 142 -1.46 6.39 14.33
N GLY A 143 -0.94 7.60 14.48
CA GLY A 143 -0.28 8.08 15.68
C GLY A 143 -1.02 9.26 16.31
N VAL A 144 -1.19 9.22 17.63
CA VAL A 144 -1.74 10.34 18.43
C VAL A 144 -0.66 10.85 19.38
N GLY A 145 -0.35 12.15 19.31
CA GLY A 145 0.64 12.80 20.16
C GLY A 145 1.28 14.04 19.53
N ASP A 146 2.18 14.68 20.28
CA ASP A 146 2.83 15.92 19.86
C ASP A 146 4.07 15.71 18.97
N ASN A 147 4.69 14.54 19.06
CA ASN A 147 5.88 14.16 18.28
C ASN A 147 5.87 12.64 18.01
N VAL A 148 6.58 12.22 16.97
CA VAL A 148 6.61 10.83 16.46
C VAL A 148 7.20 9.86 17.49
N GLU A 149 8.20 10.29 18.25
CA GLU A 149 8.94 9.47 19.20
C GLU A 149 8.10 9.07 20.41
N THR A 150 7.18 9.92 20.84
CA THR A 150 6.29 9.68 21.99
C THR A 150 4.84 9.41 21.61
N ALA A 151 4.51 9.44 20.32
CA ALA A 151 3.15 9.18 19.86
C ALA A 151 2.69 7.76 20.24
N GLN A 152 1.40 7.64 20.55
CA GLN A 152 0.75 6.34 20.68
C GLN A 152 0.31 5.86 19.30
N TRP A 153 0.77 4.68 18.92
CA TRP A 153 0.55 4.11 17.59
C TRP A 153 -0.52 3.00 17.62
N TYR A 154 -1.42 3.04 16.65
CA TYR A 154 -2.52 2.10 16.46
C TYR A 154 -2.49 1.56 15.03
N GLU A 155 -2.59 0.25 14.86
CA GLU A 155 -2.72 -0.33 13.52
C GLU A 155 -4.15 -0.08 13.03
N LEU A 156 -4.35 0.26 11.76
CA LEU A 156 -5.67 0.20 11.15
C LEU A 156 -5.91 -1.24 10.67
N ALA A 157 -6.79 -1.95 11.38
CA ALA A 157 -7.04 -3.37 11.15
C ALA A 157 -7.69 -3.63 9.78
N GLY A 158 -6.86 -3.97 8.80
CA GLY A 158 -7.32 -4.41 7.48
C GLY A 158 -8.04 -5.76 7.51
N SER A 159 -8.61 -6.12 6.37
CA SER A 159 -9.45 -7.33 6.23
C SER A 159 -8.78 -8.67 6.61
N GLU A 160 -7.45 -8.76 6.60
CA GLU A 160 -6.69 -9.95 7.02
C GLU A 160 -6.38 -10.03 8.51
N TYR A 161 -6.53 -8.93 9.24
CA TYR A 161 -6.13 -8.81 10.64
C TYR A 161 -6.77 -9.91 11.50
N TYR A 162 -8.09 -10.09 11.39
CA TYR A 162 -8.85 -11.08 12.16
C TYR A 162 -9.04 -12.43 11.47
N ARG A 163 -8.44 -12.64 10.28
CA ARG A 163 -8.57 -13.89 9.51
C ARG A 163 -7.54 -14.96 9.93
N GLY A 164 -6.65 -14.64 10.88
CA GLY A 164 -5.64 -15.57 11.40
C GLY A 164 -4.52 -15.91 10.43
N ARG A 165 -4.35 -15.09 9.38
CA ARG A 165 -3.29 -15.23 8.36
C ARG A 165 -2.16 -14.22 8.55
N GLN A 166 -2.36 -13.20 9.39
CA GLN A 166 -1.37 -12.19 9.74
C GLN A 166 -0.53 -12.68 10.92
N ILE A 167 0.78 -12.44 10.85
CA ILE A 167 1.74 -12.70 11.93
C ILE A 167 2.00 -11.35 12.60
N PHE A 168 1.74 -11.22 13.91
CA PHE A 168 1.81 -9.92 14.59
C PHE A 168 3.17 -9.57 15.18
N ASP A 169 4.06 -10.55 15.33
CA ASP A 169 5.36 -10.42 15.99
C ASP A 169 6.53 -10.75 15.04
N PHE A 170 6.40 -10.37 13.76
CA PHE A 170 7.44 -10.63 12.78
C PHE A 170 8.53 -9.56 12.86
N THR A 171 9.76 -10.01 13.12
CA THR A 171 10.98 -9.19 13.14
C THR A 171 11.92 -9.67 12.05
N ILE A 172 12.53 -8.74 11.32
CA ILE A 172 13.58 -9.04 10.33
C ILE A 172 14.73 -8.06 10.45
N THR A 173 15.95 -8.56 10.29
CA THR A 173 17.19 -7.80 10.24
C THR A 173 17.86 -8.00 8.89
N TYR A 174 18.11 -6.90 8.18
CA TYR A 174 18.90 -6.86 6.95
C TYR A 174 20.32 -6.45 7.24
N HIS A 175 21.27 -6.96 6.45
CA HIS A 175 22.69 -6.64 6.57
C HIS A 175 23.17 -5.90 5.33
N LYS A 176 23.95 -4.85 5.55
CA LYS A 176 24.52 -4.03 4.49
C LYS A 176 25.41 -4.88 3.58
N PRO A 177 25.26 -4.80 2.25
CA PRO A 177 26.09 -5.57 1.34
C PRO A 177 27.53 -5.06 1.38
N THR A 178 28.49 -5.99 1.37
CA THR A 178 29.93 -5.66 1.36
C THR A 178 30.49 -5.47 -0.05
N ALA A 179 29.72 -5.84 -1.08
CA ALA A 179 30.06 -5.68 -2.48
C ALA A 179 28.79 -5.51 -3.32
N GLU A 180 28.88 -4.73 -4.40
CA GLU A 180 27.77 -4.41 -5.31
C GLU A 180 27.62 -5.41 -6.48
N SER A 181 28.50 -6.41 -6.54
CA SER A 181 28.51 -7.51 -7.49
C SER A 181 29.18 -8.72 -6.84
N GLY A 182 28.87 -9.93 -7.29
CA GLY A 182 29.46 -11.14 -6.75
C GLY A 182 29.14 -12.38 -7.58
N GLU A 183 29.33 -13.56 -6.99
CA GLU A 183 28.96 -14.80 -7.66
C GLU A 183 27.46 -14.81 -7.99
N HIS A 184 27.15 -15.20 -9.21
CA HIS A 184 25.78 -15.34 -9.66
C HIS A 184 25.63 -16.53 -10.62
N ASN A 185 24.63 -17.36 -10.35
CA ASN A 185 24.21 -18.47 -11.20
C ASN A 185 22.71 -18.37 -11.55
N GLN A 186 21.97 -17.49 -10.88
CA GLN A 186 20.56 -17.24 -11.14
C GLN A 186 20.37 -16.38 -12.41
N GLU A 187 19.33 -16.68 -13.19
CA GLU A 187 18.91 -15.81 -14.29
C GLU A 187 18.58 -14.41 -13.75
N TRP A 188 18.97 -13.37 -14.49
CA TRP A 188 18.74 -11.96 -14.14
C TRP A 188 19.38 -11.46 -12.84
N SER A 189 20.32 -12.21 -12.26
CA SER A 189 21.10 -11.79 -11.09
C SER A 189 22.48 -11.26 -11.51
N THR A 190 22.97 -10.25 -10.78
CA THR A 190 24.38 -9.81 -10.79
C THR A 190 25.11 -10.16 -9.50
N TYR A 191 24.37 -10.60 -8.47
CA TYR A 191 24.89 -11.11 -7.23
C TYR A 191 23.79 -11.88 -6.50
N ASP A 192 23.90 -13.21 -6.44
CA ASP A 192 22.83 -14.07 -5.92
C ASP A 192 22.57 -13.86 -4.43
N ASN A 193 23.63 -13.58 -3.67
CA ASN A 193 23.62 -13.45 -2.22
C ASN A 193 23.94 -12.01 -1.79
N TYR A 194 23.14 -11.04 -2.27
CA TYR A 194 23.44 -9.62 -2.11
C TYR A 194 23.01 -9.06 -0.75
N ILE A 195 21.70 -9.04 -0.44
CA ILE A 195 21.19 -8.57 0.86
C ILE A 195 20.92 -9.77 1.74
N LYS A 196 21.79 -10.01 2.73
CA LYS A 196 21.53 -11.02 3.76
C LYS A 196 20.42 -10.56 4.69
N TRP A 197 19.56 -11.48 5.10
CA TRP A 197 18.53 -11.23 6.10
C TRP A 197 18.38 -12.39 7.09
N GLU A 198 17.85 -12.07 8.26
CA GLU A 198 17.45 -13.00 9.31
C GLU A 198 16.13 -12.54 9.92
N ALA A 199 15.17 -13.45 10.06
CA ALA A 199 13.82 -13.17 10.48
C ALA A 199 13.37 -14.11 11.60
N THR A 200 12.53 -13.62 12.49
CA THR A 200 11.97 -14.37 13.61
C THR A 200 10.50 -14.01 13.84
N TRP A 201 9.67 -14.98 14.20
CA TRP A 201 8.25 -14.77 14.48
C TRP A 201 7.64 -15.92 15.30
N THR A 202 6.42 -15.76 15.79
CA THR A 202 5.67 -16.87 16.41
C THR A 202 4.64 -17.43 15.45
N GLU A 203 4.64 -18.75 15.27
CA GLU A 203 3.62 -19.45 14.52
C GLU A 203 3.06 -20.59 15.38
N ASN A 204 1.74 -20.61 15.59
CA ASN A 204 1.07 -21.63 16.41
C ASN A 204 1.67 -21.79 17.82
N GLY A 205 2.12 -20.68 18.43
CA GLY A 205 2.76 -20.66 19.75
C GLY A 205 4.20 -21.16 19.78
N VAL A 206 4.82 -21.36 18.61
CA VAL A 206 6.21 -21.81 18.48
C VAL A 206 7.02 -20.71 17.81
N GLN A 207 8.14 -20.32 18.44
CA GLN A 207 9.11 -19.42 17.83
C GLN A 207 9.69 -20.07 16.56
N ARG A 208 9.73 -19.30 15.49
CA ARG A 208 10.34 -19.62 14.21
C ARG A 208 11.46 -18.65 13.93
N ASP A 209 12.42 -19.12 13.16
CA ASP A 209 13.54 -18.37 12.63
C ASP A 209 13.79 -18.78 11.18
N SER A 210 14.29 -17.84 10.38
CA SER A 210 14.73 -18.08 9.01
C SER A 210 15.84 -17.11 8.67
N THR A 211 16.76 -17.52 7.81
CA THR A 211 17.77 -16.64 7.23
C THR A 211 17.89 -16.92 5.74
N GLY A 212 18.32 -15.93 4.98
CA GLY A 212 18.53 -16.06 3.55
C GLY A 212 19.13 -14.82 2.95
N TYR A 213 18.99 -14.71 1.64
CA TYR A 213 19.49 -13.59 0.86
C TYR A 213 18.43 -13.13 -0.13
N HIS A 214 18.43 -11.84 -0.45
CA HIS A 214 17.87 -11.33 -1.70
C HIS A 214 19.00 -11.14 -2.71
N MET A 215 18.72 -11.47 -3.97
CA MET A 215 19.66 -11.24 -5.06
C MET A 215 19.68 -9.78 -5.48
N LYS A 216 20.77 -9.36 -6.13
CA LYS A 216 20.80 -8.10 -6.88
C LYS A 216 20.38 -8.35 -8.32
N ASN A 217 19.29 -7.73 -8.73
CA ASN A 217 18.77 -7.86 -10.08
C ASN A 217 19.64 -7.10 -11.10
N SER A 218 19.89 -7.73 -12.24
CA SER A 218 20.60 -7.18 -13.40
C SER A 218 19.94 -5.95 -14.03
N PHE A 219 18.65 -5.70 -13.76
CA PHE A 219 17.94 -4.52 -14.24
C PHE A 219 18.18 -3.25 -13.39
N HIS A 220 18.75 -3.37 -12.18
CA HIS A 220 18.91 -2.25 -11.24
C HIS A 220 20.36 -2.18 -10.71
N ALA A 221 21.11 -1.18 -11.18
CA ALA A 221 22.55 -1.08 -10.95
C ALA A 221 22.93 -0.43 -9.60
N GLN A 222 22.08 0.46 -9.09
CA GLN A 222 22.33 1.16 -7.84
C GLN A 222 22.34 0.20 -6.64
N THR A 223 22.93 0.64 -5.53
CA THR A 223 22.88 -0.13 -4.28
C THR A 223 21.44 -0.21 -3.76
N TYR A 224 21.04 -1.37 -3.24
CA TYR A 224 19.71 -1.54 -2.64
C TYR A 224 19.69 -1.04 -1.19
N TRP A 225 20.86 -0.75 -0.61
CA TRP A 225 20.96 -0.17 0.72
C TRP A 225 20.71 1.34 0.68
N PRO A 226 19.83 1.93 1.52
CA PRO A 226 19.60 3.37 1.48
C PRO A 226 20.88 4.14 1.85
N TYR A 227 21.27 5.14 1.04
CA TYR A 227 22.55 5.83 1.23
C TYR A 227 22.66 6.59 2.56
N TRP A 228 21.53 7.06 3.09
CA TRP A 228 21.48 7.80 4.36
C TRP A 228 21.54 6.89 5.60
N GLU A 229 21.43 5.57 5.42
CA GLU A 229 21.51 4.60 6.51
C GLU A 229 22.96 4.24 6.84
N LYS A 230 23.41 4.74 8.00
CA LYS A 230 24.81 4.60 8.45
C LYS A 230 25.11 3.26 9.12
N GLY A 231 24.08 2.54 9.56
CA GLY A 231 24.22 1.24 10.20
C GLY A 231 24.66 0.15 9.22
N GLU A 232 25.34 -0.87 9.75
CA GLU A 232 25.63 -2.11 8.99
C GLU A 232 24.44 -3.07 9.00
N THR A 233 23.42 -2.79 9.82
CA THR A 233 22.17 -3.55 9.87
C THR A 233 20.97 -2.62 10.01
N MET A 234 19.81 -3.08 9.54
CA MET A 234 18.51 -2.44 9.73
C MET A 234 17.54 -3.49 10.24
N THR A 235 16.84 -3.20 11.34
CA THR A 235 15.88 -4.14 11.94
C THR A 235 14.49 -3.53 11.97
N PHE A 236 13.50 -4.28 11.48
CA PHE A 236 12.10 -3.89 11.46
C PHE A 236 11.27 -4.91 12.20
N SER A 237 10.16 -4.49 12.80
CA SER A 237 9.25 -5.35 13.53
C SER A 237 7.81 -4.87 13.38
N GLY A 238 6.88 -5.81 13.31
CA GLY A 238 5.47 -5.50 13.20
C GLY A 238 4.65 -6.66 12.66
N SER A 239 3.49 -6.30 12.13
CA SER A 239 2.59 -7.21 11.47
C SER A 239 3.11 -7.60 10.07
N LYS A 240 3.06 -8.89 9.75
CA LYS A 240 3.35 -9.43 8.43
C LYS A 240 2.10 -10.07 7.83
N LEU A 241 1.70 -9.55 6.67
CA LEU A 241 0.62 -10.06 5.84
C LEU A 241 0.99 -11.38 5.15
N PRO A 242 0.00 -12.21 4.80
CA PRO A 242 0.24 -13.41 3.99
C PRO A 242 0.76 -13.03 2.60
N ASN A 243 1.64 -13.88 2.05
CA ASN A 243 2.16 -13.69 0.69
C ASN A 243 1.02 -13.80 -0.32
N ASN A 244 1.03 -12.94 -1.34
CA ASN A 244 -0.10 -12.77 -2.26
C ASN A 244 0.26 -12.99 -3.74
N ALA A 245 1.55 -13.10 -4.07
CA ALA A 245 1.98 -13.43 -5.42
C ALA A 245 2.00 -14.94 -5.68
N ILE A 246 1.57 -15.32 -6.88
CA ILE A 246 1.63 -16.68 -7.40
C ILE A 246 2.51 -16.69 -8.64
N ASP A 247 3.50 -17.58 -8.67
CA ASP A 247 4.23 -17.90 -9.89
C ASP A 247 3.38 -18.84 -10.76
N GLN A 248 2.72 -18.25 -11.75
CA GLN A 248 1.87 -18.93 -12.72
C GLN A 248 2.66 -19.78 -13.72
N SER A 249 3.97 -19.57 -13.82
CA SER A 249 4.85 -20.39 -14.66
C SER A 249 5.41 -21.62 -13.94
N HIS A 250 5.40 -21.61 -12.60
CA HIS A 250 6.07 -22.59 -11.73
C HIS A 250 7.59 -22.69 -11.90
N VAL A 251 8.20 -21.77 -12.65
CA VAL A 251 9.65 -21.71 -12.94
C VAL A 251 10.21 -20.29 -12.77
N GLY A 252 9.51 -19.42 -12.06
CA GLY A 252 9.93 -18.07 -11.68
C GLY A 252 9.82 -17.00 -12.77
N ARG A 253 9.05 -17.25 -13.84
CA ARG A 253 9.00 -16.39 -15.03
C ARG A 253 7.74 -15.54 -15.16
N TYR A 254 6.65 -15.93 -14.51
CA TYR A 254 5.40 -15.17 -14.57
C TYR A 254 4.72 -15.14 -13.22
N TRP A 255 4.83 -13.99 -12.55
CA TRP A 255 4.20 -13.74 -11.26
C TRP A 255 2.98 -12.85 -11.44
N VAL A 256 1.95 -13.13 -10.65
CA VAL A 256 0.79 -12.26 -10.50
C VAL A 256 0.57 -12.04 -9.01
N GLN A 257 0.55 -10.79 -8.57
CA GLN A 257 0.21 -10.41 -7.20
C GLN A 257 -1.29 -10.20 -7.09
N TYR A 258 -1.93 -10.86 -6.13
CA TYR A 258 -3.38 -10.82 -5.97
C TYR A 258 -3.79 -9.98 -4.78
N ARG A 259 -4.90 -9.28 -4.92
CA ARG A 259 -5.66 -8.80 -3.77
C ARG A 259 -6.16 -10.00 -2.96
N TYR A 260 -6.23 -9.87 -1.64
CA TYR A 260 -6.56 -11.01 -0.77
C TYR A 260 -7.98 -11.55 -0.98
N SER A 261 -8.92 -10.67 -1.31
CA SER A 261 -10.28 -10.98 -1.71
C SER A 261 -10.88 -9.75 -2.40
N LYS A 262 -11.96 -9.94 -3.17
CA LYS A 262 -12.66 -8.82 -3.86
C LYS A 262 -13.15 -7.72 -2.92
N ASP A 263 -13.35 -8.05 -1.66
CA ASP A 263 -13.81 -7.17 -0.58
C ASP A 263 -12.69 -6.80 0.42
N SER A 264 -11.42 -7.11 0.13
CA SER A 264 -10.33 -6.79 1.07
C SER A 264 -10.10 -5.28 1.19
N TYR A 265 -9.83 -4.77 2.37
CA TYR A 265 -9.63 -3.34 2.62
C TYR A 265 -8.52 -3.13 3.65
N GLY A 266 -8.10 -1.88 3.84
CA GLY A 266 -7.16 -1.46 4.87
C GLY A 266 -5.70 -1.71 4.52
N TYR A 267 -5.36 -1.72 3.23
CA TYR A 267 -3.98 -1.88 2.75
C TYR A 267 -3.66 -0.85 1.68
N VAL A 268 -2.58 -0.10 1.87
CA VAL A 268 -2.04 0.79 0.82
C VAL A 268 -1.56 -0.07 -0.32
N ASP A 269 -1.71 0.39 -1.56
CA ASP A 269 -1.25 -0.38 -2.72
C ASP A 269 -1.92 -1.76 -2.85
N GLY A 270 -3.08 -1.92 -2.20
CA GLY A 270 -3.91 -3.12 -2.19
C GLY A 270 -4.99 -3.15 -3.28
N SER A 271 -5.19 -2.04 -3.99
CA SER A 271 -6.18 -1.82 -5.03
C SER A 271 -5.78 -0.64 -5.91
N THR A 272 -6.60 -0.31 -6.92
CA THR A 272 -6.46 0.96 -7.63
C THR A 272 -6.84 2.14 -6.72
N ASN A 273 -6.31 3.33 -7.02
CA ASN A 273 -6.50 4.53 -6.20
C ASN A 273 -7.94 5.07 -6.23
N GLU A 274 -8.70 4.73 -7.27
CA GLU A 274 -10.08 5.18 -7.45
C GLU A 274 -11.09 4.33 -6.67
N GLU A 275 -10.69 3.15 -6.19
CA GLU A 275 -11.56 2.27 -5.43
C GLU A 275 -11.73 2.73 -3.97
N ASP A 276 -12.89 2.40 -3.40
CA ASP A 276 -13.15 2.56 -1.96
C ASP A 276 -12.14 1.76 -1.13
N ALA A 277 -11.57 0.67 -1.66
CA ALA A 277 -10.57 -0.13 -0.94
C ALA A 277 -9.24 0.60 -0.68
N ALA A 278 -8.99 1.73 -1.35
CA ALA A 278 -7.85 2.62 -1.10
C ALA A 278 -8.12 3.66 0.00
N THR A 279 -9.32 3.64 0.60
CA THR A 279 -9.66 4.51 1.74
C THR A 279 -9.47 3.81 3.07
N PHE A 280 -9.29 4.60 4.12
CA PHE A 280 -9.01 4.18 5.47
C PHE A 280 -9.90 4.93 6.44
N ASP A 281 -10.42 4.20 7.41
CA ASP A 281 -11.30 4.70 8.46
C ASP A 281 -10.59 4.51 9.79
N LEU A 282 -10.56 5.57 10.60
CA LEU A 282 -9.90 5.60 11.90
C LEU A 282 -10.64 4.73 12.92
N ASP A 283 -11.91 4.39 12.69
CA ASP A 283 -12.62 3.37 13.47
C ASP A 283 -12.07 1.94 13.24
N TRP A 284 -11.05 1.76 12.40
CA TRP A 284 -10.33 0.48 12.30
C TRP A 284 -9.16 0.38 13.26
N ALA A 285 -8.90 1.42 14.06
CA ALA A 285 -7.76 1.47 14.96
C ALA A 285 -7.80 0.39 16.05
N VAL A 286 -6.69 -0.33 16.19
CA VAL A 286 -6.50 -1.33 17.25
C VAL A 286 -5.21 -1.08 18.02
N ASP A 287 -5.25 -1.34 19.33
CA ASP A 287 -4.08 -1.31 20.19
C ASP A 287 -3.13 -2.50 19.91
N LYS A 288 -1.98 -2.51 20.61
CA LYS A 288 -1.00 -3.60 20.53
C LYS A 288 -1.54 -5.00 20.91
N ASN A 289 -2.72 -5.08 21.50
CA ASN A 289 -3.39 -6.33 21.87
C ASN A 289 -4.50 -6.70 20.87
N GLY A 290 -4.65 -5.94 19.78
CA GLY A 290 -5.70 -6.11 18.79
C GLY A 290 -7.09 -5.68 19.25
N LYS A 291 -7.17 -4.87 20.32
CA LYS A 291 -8.42 -4.33 20.84
C LYS A 291 -8.74 -3.00 20.14
N HIS A 292 -9.97 -2.88 19.65
CA HIS A 292 -10.53 -1.63 19.09
C HIS A 292 -10.32 -0.43 20.01
N VAL A 293 -9.99 0.71 19.40
CA VAL A 293 -9.80 2.01 20.06
C VAL A 293 -10.58 3.08 19.29
N ASP A 294 -11.47 3.78 20.00
CA ASP A 294 -12.16 4.95 19.44
C ASP A 294 -11.21 6.16 19.47
N LEU A 295 -10.75 6.59 18.30
CA LEU A 295 -9.92 7.78 18.12
C LEU A 295 -10.80 8.99 17.79
N THR A 296 -10.47 10.18 18.29
CA THR A 296 -11.15 11.42 17.87
C THR A 296 -10.45 12.08 16.69
N GLU A 297 -9.13 12.00 16.65
CA GLU A 297 -8.26 12.52 15.60
C GLU A 297 -6.89 11.84 15.68
N VAL A 298 -6.09 11.98 14.62
CA VAL A 298 -4.71 11.50 14.56
C VAL A 298 -3.76 12.57 14.02
N ASN A 299 -2.51 12.53 14.46
CA ASN A 299 -1.49 13.54 14.12
C ASN A 299 -0.46 13.00 13.13
N PHE A 300 -0.26 11.68 13.11
CA PHE A 300 0.74 11.01 12.29
C PHE A 300 0.15 9.82 11.58
N ILE A 301 0.65 9.52 10.38
CA ILE A 301 0.33 8.31 9.64
C ILE A 301 1.64 7.66 9.23
N LYS A 302 1.77 6.37 9.48
CA LYS A 302 2.90 5.54 9.09
C LYS A 302 2.41 4.44 8.15
N VAL A 303 3.04 4.33 6.99
CA VAL A 303 2.81 3.25 6.04
C VAL A 303 4.09 2.44 5.93
N TYR A 304 3.99 1.11 6.00
CA TYR A 304 5.14 0.24 5.76
C TYR A 304 4.79 -0.96 4.89
N THR A 305 5.78 -1.50 4.19
CA THR A 305 5.65 -2.74 3.44
C THR A 305 5.32 -3.88 4.39
N GLY A 306 4.07 -4.35 4.37
CA GLY A 306 3.55 -5.37 5.30
C GLY A 306 3.82 -6.80 4.84
N ILE A 307 4.44 -7.01 3.68
CA ILE A 307 4.64 -8.31 3.06
C ILE A 307 6.14 -8.62 2.91
N PHE A 308 6.51 -9.89 3.11
CA PHE A 308 7.86 -10.38 2.85
C PHE A 308 7.80 -11.47 1.77
N GLN A 309 7.94 -11.05 0.52
CA GLN A 309 7.86 -11.90 -0.67
C GLN A 309 8.85 -11.40 -1.73
N TYR A 310 9.50 -12.33 -2.43
CA TYR A 310 10.41 -12.05 -3.53
C TYR A 310 9.96 -12.83 -4.78
N CYS A 311 9.74 -12.12 -5.88
CA CYS A 311 9.13 -12.62 -7.12
C CYS A 311 10.18 -12.82 -8.23
N GLY A 312 11.32 -13.42 -7.88
CA GLY A 312 12.42 -13.67 -8.81
C GLY A 312 12.91 -12.38 -9.48
N TRP A 313 12.90 -12.35 -10.82
CA TRP A 313 13.37 -11.20 -11.61
C TRP A 313 12.50 -9.94 -11.48
N LEU A 314 11.30 -10.03 -10.91
CA LEU A 314 10.53 -8.83 -10.57
C LEU A 314 11.05 -8.15 -9.30
N GLY A 315 11.90 -8.81 -8.50
CA GLY A 315 12.38 -8.28 -7.23
C GLY A 315 11.43 -8.58 -6.07
N GLU A 316 11.60 -7.81 -5.00
CA GLU A 316 10.72 -7.81 -3.83
C GLU A 316 9.29 -7.36 -4.20
N THR A 317 8.31 -7.85 -3.45
CA THR A 317 7.00 -7.20 -3.41
C THR A 317 7.09 -6.03 -2.43
N SER A 318 7.01 -4.81 -2.95
CA SER A 318 7.26 -3.58 -2.20
C SER A 318 6.08 -2.65 -2.27
N THR A 319 5.70 -2.06 -1.15
CA THR A 319 4.66 -1.04 -1.18
C THR A 319 5.21 0.26 -1.76
N GLU A 320 4.49 0.82 -2.74
CA GLU A 320 4.66 2.20 -3.15
C GLU A 320 3.59 3.11 -2.54
N VAL A 321 4.01 4.32 -2.14
CA VAL A 321 3.10 5.35 -1.64
C VAL A 321 3.21 6.56 -2.55
N ALA A 322 2.08 7.00 -3.10
CA ALA A 322 1.99 8.10 -4.04
C ALA A 322 1.39 9.37 -3.42
N GLY A 323 0.73 9.28 -2.26
CA GLY A 323 0.14 10.44 -1.62
C GLY A 323 -0.83 10.08 -0.51
N PHE A 324 -1.28 11.11 0.21
CA PHE A 324 -2.25 11.00 1.30
C PHE A 324 -3.32 12.06 1.07
N GLU A 325 -4.58 11.76 1.35
CA GLU A 325 -5.70 12.67 1.22
C GLU A 325 -6.58 12.58 2.47
N ASP A 326 -6.88 13.70 3.12
CA ASP A 326 -7.96 13.85 4.10
C ASP A 326 -9.27 14.02 3.31
N LEU A 327 -10.13 13.01 3.39
CA LEU A 327 -11.38 12.96 2.66
C LEU A 327 -12.37 14.02 3.14
N HIS A 328 -12.27 14.49 4.38
CA HIS A 328 -13.17 15.49 4.95
C HIS A 328 -12.92 16.91 4.45
N LEU A 329 -11.81 17.15 3.77
CA LEU A 329 -11.57 18.41 3.06
C LEU A 329 -12.23 18.46 1.70
N ILE A 330 -12.73 17.33 1.18
CA ILE A 330 -13.41 17.24 -0.11
C ILE A 330 -14.83 17.80 0.03
N PRO A 331 -15.20 18.86 -0.70
CA PRO A 331 -16.54 19.45 -0.58
C PRO A 331 -17.66 18.45 -0.84
N GLY A 332 -18.57 18.30 0.14
CA GLY A 332 -19.72 17.41 0.07
C GLY A 332 -19.44 15.94 0.39
N TYR A 333 -18.19 15.57 0.73
CA TYR A 333 -17.87 14.20 1.11
C TYR A 333 -18.63 13.76 2.38
N ASP A 334 -18.66 14.61 3.41
CA ASP A 334 -19.30 14.30 4.70
C ASP A 334 -20.82 14.05 4.61
N ASP A 335 -21.48 14.49 3.52
CA ASP A 335 -22.91 14.24 3.30
C ASP A 335 -23.20 12.78 2.88
N ASN A 336 -22.23 12.13 2.23
CA ASN A 336 -22.31 10.74 1.78
C ASN A 336 -20.91 10.08 1.80
N PRO A 337 -20.34 9.84 2.99
CA PRO A 337 -19.00 9.32 3.13
C PRO A 337 -18.90 7.87 2.63
N ILE A 338 -17.70 7.46 2.26
CA ILE A 338 -17.41 6.06 1.92
C ILE A 338 -17.51 5.23 3.20
N ILE A 339 -18.27 4.14 3.15
CA ILE A 339 -18.42 3.21 4.28
C ILE A 339 -18.04 1.83 3.77
N ILE A 340 -16.91 1.32 4.24
CA ILE A 340 -16.51 -0.06 3.97
C ILE A 340 -17.14 -0.95 5.04
N PRO A 341 -17.97 -1.95 4.66
CA PRO A 341 -18.51 -2.89 5.63
C PRO A 341 -17.37 -3.72 6.23
N THR A 342 -17.05 -3.47 7.49
CA THR A 342 -16.03 -4.23 8.20
C THR A 342 -16.63 -5.32 9.06
N SER A 343 -15.90 -6.41 9.24
CA SER A 343 -16.19 -7.41 10.27
C SER A 343 -15.66 -7.00 11.66
N ILE A 344 -15.24 -5.74 11.85
CA ILE A 344 -14.59 -5.22 13.08
C ILE A 344 -15.59 -5.03 14.24
N THR A 345 -16.89 -5.19 14.00
CA THR A 345 -17.79 -5.57 15.11
C THR A 345 -17.30 -6.88 15.70
N ALA A 346 -16.58 -6.79 16.82
CA ALA A 346 -16.20 -7.92 17.65
C ALA A 346 -17.40 -8.88 17.72
N PRO A 347 -17.26 -10.16 17.38
CA PRO A 347 -18.34 -11.08 17.59
C PRO A 347 -18.52 -11.22 19.11
N GLN A 348 -19.48 -10.47 19.67
CA GLN A 348 -20.24 -10.92 20.83
C GLN A 348 -21.20 -12.06 20.45
N ALA A 349 -21.14 -12.57 19.22
CA ALA A 349 -21.71 -13.86 18.90
C ALA A 349 -20.73 -14.95 19.34
N GLU A 350 -21.07 -15.67 20.41
CA GLU A 350 -20.61 -17.05 20.57
C GLU A 350 -20.65 -17.72 19.18
N ARG A 351 -19.49 -18.16 18.67
CA ARG A 351 -19.44 -18.95 17.44
C ARG A 351 -20.40 -20.13 17.65
N LYS A 352 -21.59 -20.06 17.03
CA LYS A 352 -22.51 -21.18 16.95
C LYS A 352 -21.89 -22.20 16.03
N TYR A 353 -21.06 -23.06 16.60
CA TYR A 353 -20.56 -24.20 15.88
C TYR A 353 -21.72 -25.17 15.64
N ASP A 354 -21.88 -25.61 14.40
CA ASP A 354 -22.93 -26.55 13.98
C ASP A 354 -22.69 -27.99 14.46
N GLY A 355 -21.58 -28.22 15.18
CA GLY A 355 -21.17 -29.53 15.67
C GLY A 355 -20.77 -30.51 14.57
N ALA A 356 -20.64 -30.07 13.31
CA ALA A 356 -20.28 -30.95 12.21
C ALA A 356 -18.81 -31.38 12.29
N PHE A 357 -18.55 -32.61 11.85
CA PHE A 357 -17.20 -33.12 11.65
C PHE A 357 -16.72 -32.80 10.25
N TYR A 358 -15.45 -32.44 10.12
CA TYR A 358 -14.77 -32.22 8.85
C TYR A 358 -13.52 -33.11 8.78
N ASP A 359 -13.20 -33.65 7.61
CA ASP A 359 -11.91 -34.32 7.40
C ASP A 359 -10.76 -33.31 7.40
N LEU A 360 -9.51 -33.80 7.37
CA LEU A 360 -8.32 -32.94 7.37
C LEU A 360 -8.16 -32.10 6.09
N THR A 361 -9.01 -32.33 5.09
CA THR A 361 -9.07 -31.55 3.85
C THR A 361 -10.23 -30.55 3.84
N GLY A 362 -10.97 -30.44 4.95
CA GLY A 362 -12.06 -29.48 5.12
C GLY A 362 -13.43 -29.94 4.58
N ARG A 363 -13.60 -31.23 4.23
CA ARG A 363 -14.89 -31.75 3.76
C ARG A 363 -15.75 -32.21 4.92
N LYS A 364 -17.04 -31.84 4.92
CA LYS A 364 -18.00 -32.27 5.94
C LYS A 364 -18.20 -33.79 5.90
N VAL A 365 -18.22 -34.42 7.07
CA VAL A 365 -18.36 -35.85 7.29
C VAL A 365 -19.61 -36.12 8.13
N GLU A 366 -20.64 -36.71 7.55
CA GLU A 366 -21.91 -36.98 8.24
C GLU A 366 -21.83 -38.14 9.24
N HIS A 367 -20.96 -39.11 8.97
CA HIS A 367 -20.79 -40.33 9.78
C HIS A 367 -19.31 -40.61 10.03
N PRO A 368 -18.66 -39.88 10.95
CA PRO A 368 -17.23 -40.04 11.19
C PRO A 368 -16.93 -41.42 11.82
N LYS A 369 -16.00 -42.15 11.20
CA LYS A 369 -15.46 -43.43 11.72
C LYS A 369 -14.21 -43.18 12.55
N ARG A 370 -13.63 -44.21 13.17
CA ARG A 370 -12.35 -44.11 13.89
C ARG A 370 -11.29 -43.37 13.05
N GLY A 371 -10.77 -42.26 13.56
CA GLY A 371 -9.92 -41.36 12.79
C GLY A 371 -9.79 -39.96 13.39
N ILE A 372 -9.16 -39.05 12.64
CA ILE A 372 -8.91 -37.67 13.04
C ILE A 372 -9.81 -36.75 12.22
N TYR A 373 -10.51 -35.84 12.90
CA TYR A 373 -11.43 -34.87 12.29
C TYR A 373 -11.22 -33.49 12.89
N ILE A 374 -11.80 -32.48 12.25
CA ILE A 374 -11.96 -31.13 12.77
C ILE A 374 -13.42 -30.96 13.17
N GLN A 375 -13.66 -30.58 14.43
CA GLN A 375 -14.99 -30.21 14.91
C GLN A 375 -14.84 -28.93 15.73
N ASN A 376 -15.68 -27.94 15.46
CA ASN A 376 -15.66 -26.63 16.15
C ASN A 376 -14.28 -25.95 16.10
N GLY A 377 -13.56 -26.09 14.98
CA GLY A 377 -12.21 -25.56 14.80
C GLY A 377 -11.11 -26.27 15.60
N LYS A 378 -11.40 -27.41 16.24
CA LYS A 378 -10.44 -28.21 17.01
C LYS A 378 -10.28 -29.60 16.40
N LYS A 379 -9.06 -30.14 16.50
CA LYS A 379 -8.76 -31.52 16.12
C LYS A 379 -9.37 -32.48 17.15
N ILE A 380 -10.25 -33.37 16.70
CA ILE A 380 -10.89 -34.42 17.50
C ILE A 380 -10.43 -35.79 16.99
N VAL A 381 -10.12 -36.70 17.91
CA VAL A 381 -9.81 -38.10 17.61
C VAL A 381 -10.99 -38.97 18.04
N ILE A 382 -11.65 -39.60 17.07
CA ILE A 382 -12.68 -40.60 17.33
C ILE A 382 -11.98 -41.96 17.45
N LYS A 383 -12.07 -42.57 18.63
CA LYS A 383 -11.39 -43.82 18.99
C LYS A 383 -12.16 -45.05 18.57
#